data_AF-A0A1B9VGG9-F1
#
_entry.id   AF-A0A1B9VGG9-F1
#
_cell.length_a   1.000
_cell.length_b   1.000
_cell.length_c   1.000
_cell.angle_alpha   90.00
_cell.angle_beta   90.00
_cell.angle_gamma   90.00
#
_symmetry.space_group_name_H-M   'P 1'
#
loop_
_entity.id
_entity.type
_entity.pdbx_description
1 polymer ?
#
loop_
_entity_poly.entity_id
_entity_poly.type
_entity_poly.pdbx_seq_one_letter_code
_entity_poly.pdbx_strand_id
1 'polypeptide(L)'
;MRAKLLFAVSAAAFLAACANMDIPGVRGMTDTGSAFDAALHQAYSDLAQAEYDEADWADARYFTNRAKTAAMGQDTGPQPLADRNLPQEGLAEISVARADLMAAFDAGGRDKAPEAAARAQAAFDCWMQELEENIQQEDIDNCRASFYQALALVQAELDQKPMAAAAPMMMPEPMKIYFAFDSAVLGDKAMPVIDGIVEAYEKYDPKMISLTAYADRAGDPMYNDILAKSRVDAVVKALRDHGVSPSRLAISISGEANVPVPTADGVAEKGNRVVTVKFEDGM
;
A
#
# COMPACT_ATOMS: atom_id res chain seq x y z
N MET A 1 -80.15 10.72 27.28
CA MET A 1 -78.89 10.09 27.72
C MET A 1 -77.73 10.82 27.05
N ARG A 2 -76.85 11.48 27.81
CA ARG A 2 -75.65 12.16 27.29
C ARG A 2 -74.45 11.23 27.50
N ALA A 3 -73.87 10.70 26.42
CA ALA A 3 -72.64 9.93 26.49
C ALA A 3 -71.44 10.89 26.57
N LYS A 4 -70.63 10.76 27.62
CA LYS A 4 -69.34 11.44 27.76
C LYS A 4 -68.30 10.69 26.92
N LEU A 5 -67.78 11.30 25.87
CA LEU A 5 -66.53 10.85 25.23
C LEU A 5 -65.36 11.36 26.08
N LEU A 6 -64.65 10.42 26.71
CA LEU A 6 -63.31 10.64 27.25
C LEU A 6 -62.32 10.47 26.10
N PHE A 7 -61.69 11.56 25.67
CA PHE A 7 -60.49 11.48 24.84
C PHE A 7 -59.32 11.09 25.73
N ALA A 8 -58.85 9.84 25.60
CA ALA A 8 -57.54 9.44 26.06
C ALA A 8 -56.52 9.98 25.06
N VAL A 9 -55.80 11.05 25.42
CA VAL A 9 -54.63 11.50 24.67
C VAL A 9 -53.52 10.49 24.92
N SER A 10 -53.26 9.65 23.91
CA SER A 10 -52.17 8.69 23.91
C SER A 10 -50.83 9.42 23.87
N ALA A 11 -50.02 9.26 24.91
CA ALA A 11 -48.66 9.79 25.03
C ALA A 11 -47.61 8.95 24.27
N ALA A 12 -47.94 8.48 23.06
CA ALA A 12 -47.09 7.53 22.31
C ALA A 12 -46.18 8.16 21.23
N ALA A 13 -46.13 9.49 21.12
CA ALA A 13 -45.46 10.18 20.00
C ALA A 13 -44.02 10.67 20.27
N PHE A 14 -43.37 10.30 21.39
CA PHE A 14 -42.07 10.86 21.78
C PHE A 14 -40.84 9.93 21.63
N LEU A 15 -40.96 8.70 21.11
CA LEU A 15 -39.85 7.74 21.05
C LEU A 15 -39.09 7.66 19.70
N ALA A 16 -39.54 8.38 18.66
CA ALA A 16 -38.93 8.26 17.33
C ALA A 16 -37.66 9.13 17.11
N ALA A 17 -37.40 10.12 17.99
CA ALA A 17 -36.25 11.02 17.82
C ALA A 17 -34.90 10.37 18.19
N CYS A 18 -34.90 9.28 18.97
CA CYS A 18 -33.66 8.61 19.39
C CYS A 18 -33.22 7.49 18.43
N ALA A 19 -34.08 7.03 17.52
CA ALA A 19 -33.74 5.95 16.58
C ALA A 19 -32.73 6.35 15.49
N ASN A 20 -32.53 7.65 15.28
CA ASN A 20 -31.69 8.20 14.21
C ASN A 20 -30.33 8.76 14.71
N MET A 21 -29.92 8.47 15.95
CA MET A 21 -28.65 8.96 16.54
C MET A 21 -27.92 7.83 17.28
N ASP A 22 -27.83 6.67 16.62
CA ASP A 22 -27.09 5.49 17.12
C ASP A 22 -25.62 5.57 16.66
N ILE A 23 -24.85 6.50 17.26
CA ILE A 23 -23.44 6.71 16.92
C ILE A 23 -22.62 5.42 17.12
N PRO A 24 -22.73 4.69 18.26
CA PRO A 24 -21.97 3.45 18.45
C PRO A 24 -22.35 2.36 17.45
N GLY A 25 -23.64 2.21 17.13
CA GLY A 25 -24.11 1.24 16.16
C GLY A 25 -23.65 1.56 14.73
N VAL A 26 -23.67 2.83 14.34
CA VAL A 26 -23.14 3.28 13.04
C VAL A 26 -21.63 3.05 12.97
N ARG A 27 -20.87 3.48 13.97
CA ARG A 27 -19.40 3.26 14.04
C ARG A 27 -19.02 1.77 13.93
N GLY A 28 -19.89 0.88 14.40
CA GLY A 28 -19.72 -0.58 14.31
C GLY A 28 -20.17 -1.22 12.99
N MET A 29 -20.68 -0.46 12.02
CA MET A 29 -21.08 -0.98 10.72
C MET A 29 -19.88 -1.50 9.93
N THR A 30 -20.10 -2.54 9.13
CA THR A 30 -19.10 -3.03 8.19
C THR A 30 -19.04 -2.12 6.97
N ASP A 31 -17.84 -1.68 6.61
CA ASP A 31 -17.60 -0.91 5.40
C ASP A 31 -17.77 -1.78 4.15
N THR A 32 -18.55 -1.28 3.20
CA THR A 32 -18.82 -1.97 1.92
C THR A 32 -18.31 -1.18 0.70
N GLY A 33 -17.80 0.03 0.94
CA GLY A 33 -17.23 0.92 -0.07
C GLY A 33 -15.72 0.80 -0.25
N SER A 34 -15.13 1.84 -0.84
CA SER A 34 -13.70 2.01 -1.04
C SER A 34 -12.94 2.31 0.27
N ALA A 35 -11.60 2.39 0.18
CA ALA A 35 -10.77 2.86 1.29
C ALA A 35 -11.10 4.31 1.69
N PHE A 36 -11.50 5.15 0.74
CA PHE A 36 -12.01 6.50 1.00
C PHE A 36 -13.30 6.45 1.80
N ASP A 37 -14.25 5.59 1.42
CA ASP A 37 -15.54 5.46 2.09
C ASP A 37 -15.40 4.98 3.54
N ALA A 38 -14.51 4.01 3.80
CA ALA A 38 -14.20 3.52 5.14
C ALA A 38 -13.55 4.61 6.02
N ALA A 39 -12.61 5.38 5.46
CA ALA A 39 -12.00 6.50 6.18
C ALA A 39 -13.02 7.62 6.46
N LEU A 40 -13.94 7.87 5.53
CA LEU A 40 -14.99 8.88 5.65
C LEU A 40 -16.06 8.47 6.67
N HIS A 41 -16.40 7.18 6.74
CA HIS A 41 -17.26 6.61 7.77
C HIS A 41 -16.71 6.86 9.17
N GLN A 42 -15.42 6.63 9.38
CA GLN A 42 -14.76 6.92 10.65
C GLN A 42 -14.78 8.43 10.95
N ALA A 43 -14.41 9.27 9.98
CA ALA A 43 -14.34 10.72 10.17
C ALA A 43 -15.69 11.34 10.53
N TYR A 44 -16.78 10.97 9.84
CA TYR A 44 -18.11 11.44 10.21
C TYR A 44 -18.64 10.83 11.51
N SER A 45 -18.20 9.62 11.88
CA SER A 45 -18.52 9.04 13.19
C SER A 45 -17.84 9.80 14.33
N ASP A 46 -16.67 10.41 14.07
CA ASP A 46 -15.97 11.27 15.03
C ASP A 46 -16.64 12.65 15.13
N LEU A 47 -17.01 13.28 14.01
CA LEU A 47 -17.80 14.52 14.02
C LEU A 47 -19.13 14.33 14.75
N ALA A 48 -19.88 13.26 14.44
CA ALA A 48 -21.14 12.97 15.12
C ALA A 48 -20.99 12.86 16.65
N GLN A 49 -19.85 12.34 17.13
CA GLN A 49 -19.57 12.24 18.56
C GLN A 49 -19.20 13.61 19.16
N ALA A 50 -18.44 14.44 18.45
CA ALA A 50 -18.11 15.80 18.89
C ALA A 50 -19.39 16.63 19.08
N GLU A 51 -20.26 16.68 18.08
CA GLU A 51 -21.54 17.39 18.16
C GLU A 51 -22.43 16.86 19.30
N TYR A 52 -22.43 15.54 19.51
CA TYR A 52 -23.19 14.92 20.59
C TYR A 52 -22.68 15.40 21.96
N ASP A 53 -21.36 15.49 22.12
CA ASP A 53 -20.72 15.92 23.37
C ASP A 53 -20.95 17.41 23.65
N GLU A 54 -21.16 18.21 22.60
CA GLU A 54 -21.55 19.63 22.64
C GLU A 54 -23.06 19.84 22.80
N ALA A 55 -23.83 18.75 22.78
CA ALA A 55 -25.28 18.73 22.80
C ALA A 55 -25.95 19.41 21.58
N ASP A 56 -25.25 19.51 20.45
CA ASP A 56 -25.87 19.79 19.16
C ASP A 56 -26.47 18.50 18.57
N TRP A 57 -27.70 18.21 18.98
CA TRP A 57 -28.41 17.01 18.55
C TRP A 57 -28.80 17.02 17.07
N ALA A 58 -28.83 18.18 16.41
CA ALA A 58 -29.18 18.29 15.01
C ALA A 58 -27.98 17.88 14.14
N ASP A 59 -26.81 18.42 14.45
CA ASP A 59 -25.57 18.11 13.74
C ASP A 59 -25.02 16.73 14.09
N ALA A 60 -25.14 16.30 15.35
CA ALA A 60 -24.82 14.91 15.74
C ALA A 60 -25.60 13.89 14.89
N ARG A 61 -26.89 14.15 14.66
CA ARG A 61 -27.76 13.31 13.82
C ARG A 61 -27.39 13.41 12.35
N TYR A 62 -27.07 14.60 11.87
CA TYR A 62 -26.64 14.80 10.49
C TYR A 62 -25.38 14.00 10.19
N PHE A 63 -24.33 14.14 11.00
CA PHE A 63 -23.09 13.40 10.81
C PHE A 63 -23.23 11.90 11.08
N THR A 64 -24.11 11.47 12.00
CA THR A 64 -24.45 10.04 12.14
C THR A 64 -25.00 9.46 10.84
N ASN A 65 -25.85 10.20 10.12
CA ASN A 65 -26.37 9.74 8.83
C ASN A 65 -25.30 9.78 7.73
N ARG A 66 -24.44 10.81 7.71
CA ARG A 66 -23.30 10.87 6.78
C ARG A 66 -22.35 9.68 6.97
N ALA A 67 -22.03 9.35 8.22
CA ALA A 67 -21.23 8.19 8.59
C ALA A 67 -21.84 6.88 8.08
N LYS A 68 -23.15 6.68 8.27
CA LYS A 68 -23.88 5.52 7.75
C LYS A 68 -23.84 5.43 6.22
N THR A 69 -24.04 6.55 5.54
CA THR A 69 -23.98 6.62 4.07
C THR A 69 -22.58 6.30 3.56
N ALA A 70 -21.53 6.77 4.24
CA ALA A 70 -20.14 6.45 3.92
C ALA A 70 -19.84 4.95 4.13
N ALA A 71 -20.27 4.33 5.24
CA ALA A 71 -20.10 2.89 5.47
C ALA A 71 -20.72 2.03 4.35
N MET A 72 -21.81 2.51 3.75
CA MET A 72 -22.51 1.88 2.64
C MET A 72 -21.88 2.17 1.25
N GLY A 73 -20.81 2.97 1.18
CA GLY A 73 -20.20 3.41 -0.08
C GLY A 73 -21.13 4.30 -0.93
N GLN A 74 -22.04 5.03 -0.27
CA GLN A 74 -23.09 5.83 -0.93
C GLN A 74 -22.87 7.35 -0.76
N ASP A 75 -21.69 7.77 -0.30
CA ASP A 75 -21.41 9.19 -0.09
C ASP A 75 -21.40 9.96 -1.42
N THR A 76 -22.02 11.15 -1.41
CA THR A 76 -22.24 11.97 -2.61
C THR A 76 -21.30 13.17 -2.71
N GLY A 77 -20.31 13.27 -1.82
CA GLY A 77 -19.34 14.37 -1.78
C GLY A 77 -19.59 15.40 -0.67
N PRO A 78 -18.78 16.48 -0.63
CA PRO A 78 -18.89 17.51 0.38
C PRO A 78 -20.26 18.18 0.34
N GLN A 79 -20.79 18.50 1.51
CA GLN A 79 -22.11 19.09 1.67
C GLN A 79 -22.24 20.35 0.79
N PRO A 80 -23.38 20.55 0.10
CA PRO A 80 -23.66 21.78 -0.62
C PRO A 80 -23.67 23.00 0.31
N LEU A 81 -23.04 24.10 -0.11
CA LEU A 81 -23.06 25.36 0.65
C LEU A 81 -24.47 25.90 0.90
N ALA A 82 -25.40 25.62 -0.02
CA ALA A 82 -26.79 26.06 0.08
C ALA A 82 -27.58 25.38 1.21
N ASP A 83 -27.02 24.33 1.81
CA ASP A 83 -27.66 23.58 2.91
C ASP A 83 -27.40 24.25 4.27
N ARG A 84 -26.59 25.31 4.33
CA ARG A 84 -26.17 26.02 5.55
C ARG A 84 -26.38 27.53 5.42
N ASN A 85 -26.71 28.21 6.51
CA ASN A 85 -26.88 29.66 6.57
C ASN A 85 -25.55 30.37 6.91
N LEU A 86 -24.67 30.48 5.93
CA LEU A 86 -23.30 30.96 6.14
C LEU A 86 -23.17 32.49 6.13
N PRO A 87 -22.29 33.07 6.99
CA PRO A 87 -22.00 34.50 7.00
C PRO A 87 -21.29 34.96 5.71
N GLN A 88 -21.65 36.16 5.24
CA GLN A 88 -21.12 36.71 3.98
C GLN A 88 -19.59 36.80 3.95
N GLU A 89 -18.95 37.06 5.09
CA GLU A 89 -17.49 37.22 5.20
C GLU A 89 -16.73 35.92 4.87
N GLY A 90 -17.28 34.75 5.21
CA GLY A 90 -16.66 33.45 4.95
C GLY A 90 -17.04 32.80 3.61
N LEU A 91 -18.12 33.27 2.98
CA LEU A 91 -18.67 32.65 1.75
C LEU A 91 -17.66 32.56 0.60
N ALA A 92 -16.84 33.60 0.41
CA ALA A 92 -15.88 33.62 -0.69
C ALA A 92 -14.83 32.52 -0.53
N GLU A 93 -14.32 32.34 0.68
CA GLU A 93 -13.27 31.36 0.95
C GLU A 93 -13.80 29.93 0.86
N ILE A 94 -14.90 29.65 1.54
CA ILE A 94 -15.47 28.29 1.59
C ILE A 94 -15.98 27.84 0.20
N SER A 95 -16.37 28.79 -0.66
CA SER A 95 -16.70 28.51 -2.06
C SER A 95 -15.50 28.03 -2.87
N VAL A 96 -14.34 28.67 -2.69
CA VAL A 96 -13.09 28.26 -3.34
C VAL A 96 -12.63 26.92 -2.78
N ALA A 97 -12.63 26.76 -1.47
CA ALA A 97 -12.29 25.50 -0.81
C ALA A 97 -13.12 24.31 -1.33
N ARG A 98 -14.44 24.48 -1.46
CA ARG A 98 -15.30 23.44 -2.02
C ARG A 98 -14.94 23.12 -3.47
N ALA A 99 -14.68 24.14 -4.28
CA ALA A 99 -14.29 23.97 -5.67
C ALA A 99 -12.95 23.21 -5.80
N ASP A 100 -11.96 23.54 -4.97
CA ASP A 100 -10.66 22.89 -4.96
C ASP A 100 -10.76 21.43 -4.49
N LEU A 101 -11.58 21.15 -3.47
CA LEU A 101 -11.84 19.79 -3.01
C LEU A 101 -12.51 18.94 -4.10
N MET A 102 -13.52 19.50 -4.78
CA MET A 102 -14.17 18.81 -5.91
C MET A 102 -13.18 18.56 -7.05
N ALA A 103 -12.35 19.54 -7.40
CA ALA A 103 -11.33 19.38 -8.44
C ALA A 103 -10.31 18.29 -8.08
N ALA A 104 -9.91 18.20 -6.81
CA ALA A 104 -9.04 17.13 -6.33
C ALA A 104 -9.70 15.74 -6.44
N PHE A 105 -11.01 15.64 -6.18
CA PHE A 105 -11.76 14.40 -6.38
C PHE A 105 -11.88 14.01 -7.85
N ASP A 106 -12.20 14.96 -8.72
CA ASP A 106 -12.27 14.75 -10.18
C ASP A 106 -10.91 14.32 -10.76
N ALA A 107 -9.80 14.75 -10.15
CA ALA A 107 -8.44 14.33 -10.50
C ALA A 107 -8.05 12.93 -9.97
N GLY A 108 -8.95 12.22 -9.28
CA GLY A 108 -8.71 10.89 -8.72
C GLY A 108 -8.15 10.89 -7.29
N GLY A 109 -8.29 12.01 -6.55
CA GLY A 109 -7.77 12.15 -5.20
C GLY A 109 -8.33 11.13 -4.20
N ARG A 110 -9.57 10.68 -4.40
CA ARG A 110 -10.20 9.63 -3.57
C ARG A 110 -9.49 8.28 -3.69
N ASP A 111 -8.93 7.98 -4.85
CA ASP A 111 -8.22 6.70 -5.08
C ASP A 111 -6.75 6.80 -4.69
N LYS A 112 -6.10 7.93 -5.03
CA LYS A 112 -4.66 8.11 -4.76
C LYS A 112 -4.35 8.41 -3.29
N ALA A 113 -5.27 9.08 -2.59
CA ALA A 113 -5.06 9.55 -1.23
C ALA A 113 -6.31 9.34 -0.35
N PRO A 114 -6.84 8.10 -0.22
CA PRO A 114 -8.16 7.84 0.34
C PRO A 114 -8.39 8.42 1.74
N GLU A 115 -7.42 8.26 2.65
CA GLU A 115 -7.52 8.81 4.00
C GLU A 115 -7.50 10.34 4.03
N ALA A 116 -6.59 10.95 3.26
CA ALA A 116 -6.47 12.41 3.21
C ALA A 116 -7.70 13.03 2.55
N ALA A 117 -8.20 12.42 1.48
CA ALA A 117 -9.42 12.83 0.79
C ALA A 117 -10.64 12.77 1.71
N ALA A 118 -10.78 11.70 2.50
CA ALA A 118 -11.86 11.55 3.47
C ALA A 118 -11.79 12.61 4.58
N ARG A 119 -10.60 12.84 5.15
CA ARG A 119 -10.38 13.91 6.14
C ARG A 119 -10.67 15.29 5.55
N ALA A 120 -10.29 15.56 4.31
CA ALA A 120 -10.56 16.83 3.66
C ALA A 120 -12.08 17.05 3.51
N GLN A 121 -12.84 16.04 3.11
CA GLN A 121 -14.29 16.16 3.01
C GLN A 121 -14.96 16.39 4.37
N ALA A 122 -14.60 15.58 5.38
CA ALA A 122 -15.19 15.72 6.71
C ALA A 122 -14.83 17.07 7.35
N ALA A 123 -13.57 17.52 7.22
CA ALA A 123 -13.13 18.81 7.75
C ALA A 123 -13.76 20.01 7.00
N PHE A 124 -14.04 19.87 5.70
CA PHE A 124 -14.82 20.86 4.96
C PHE A 124 -16.24 20.98 5.51
N ASP A 125 -16.91 19.84 5.72
CA ASP A 125 -18.28 19.82 6.26
C ASP A 125 -18.32 20.34 7.72
N CYS A 126 -17.30 20.02 8.54
CA CYS A 126 -17.13 20.60 9.88
C CYS A 126 -16.97 22.12 9.80
N TRP A 127 -16.03 22.62 9.00
CA TRP A 127 -15.79 24.06 8.89
C TRP A 127 -17.05 24.81 8.46
N MET A 128 -17.84 24.23 7.55
CA MET A 128 -19.10 24.82 7.14
C MET A 128 -20.14 24.85 8.28
N GLN A 129 -20.21 23.83 9.11
CA GLN A 129 -21.11 23.78 10.27
C GLN A 129 -20.67 24.79 11.34
N GLU A 130 -19.39 24.78 11.74
CA GLU A 130 -18.83 25.74 12.70
C GLU A 130 -19.01 27.20 12.26
N LEU A 131 -18.90 27.46 10.96
CA LEU A 131 -19.08 28.78 10.38
C LEU A 131 -20.56 29.21 10.34
N GLU A 132 -21.50 28.28 10.25
CA GLU A 132 -22.94 28.56 10.40
C GLU A 132 -23.27 28.99 11.82
N GLU A 133 -22.68 28.32 12.83
CA GLU A 133 -22.87 28.68 14.23
C GLU A 133 -22.23 30.02 14.56
N ASN A 134 -20.99 30.22 14.12
CA ASN A 134 -20.22 31.44 14.30
C ASN A 134 -20.11 31.87 15.79
N ILE A 135 -19.93 30.89 16.68
CA ILE A 135 -19.86 31.10 18.14
C ILE A 135 -18.40 30.99 18.62
N GLN A 136 -17.68 29.95 18.20
CA GLN A 136 -16.32 29.64 18.67
C GLN A 136 -15.31 29.74 17.52
N GLN A 137 -14.55 30.84 17.49
CA GLN A 137 -13.56 31.06 16.42
C GLN A 137 -12.48 29.97 16.37
N GLU A 138 -12.13 29.39 17.52
CA GLU A 138 -11.13 28.33 17.59
C GLU A 138 -11.57 27.06 16.84
N ASP A 139 -12.84 26.69 16.94
CA ASP A 139 -13.38 25.49 16.27
C ASP A 139 -13.47 25.70 14.75
N ILE A 140 -13.92 26.89 14.33
CA ILE A 140 -13.86 27.33 12.93
C ILE A 140 -12.43 27.23 12.39
N ASP A 141 -11.45 27.77 13.12
CA ASP A 141 -10.04 27.79 12.70
C ASP A 141 -9.46 26.37 12.65
N ASN A 142 -9.81 25.50 13.60
CA ASN A 142 -9.35 24.12 13.67
C ASN A 142 -9.90 23.27 12.51
N CYS A 143 -11.19 23.38 12.21
CA CYS A 143 -11.79 22.65 11.08
C CYS A 143 -11.30 23.19 9.74
N ARG A 144 -11.16 24.52 9.60
CA ARG A 144 -10.56 25.15 8.42
C ARG A 144 -9.11 24.72 8.20
N ALA A 145 -8.28 24.70 9.25
CA ALA A 145 -6.89 24.26 9.15
C ALA A 145 -6.79 22.78 8.78
N SER A 146 -7.61 21.93 9.39
CA SER A 146 -7.69 20.50 9.09
C SER A 146 -8.07 20.25 7.63
N PHE A 147 -9.00 21.03 7.08
CA PHE A 147 -9.37 20.99 5.67
C PHE A 147 -8.16 21.26 4.76
N TYR A 148 -7.48 22.40 4.94
CA TYR A 148 -6.37 22.77 4.05
C TYR A 148 -5.18 21.82 4.18
N GLN A 149 -4.89 21.33 5.39
CA GLN A 149 -3.84 20.33 5.58
C GLN A 149 -4.17 19.03 4.84
N ALA A 150 -5.40 18.52 4.97
CA ALA A 150 -5.82 17.30 4.30
C ALA A 150 -5.85 17.47 2.78
N LEU A 151 -6.36 18.61 2.27
CA LEU A 151 -6.36 18.90 0.84
C LEU A 151 -4.95 18.99 0.26
N ALA A 152 -4.00 19.58 0.98
CA ALA A 152 -2.60 19.66 0.56
C ALA A 152 -1.96 18.26 0.43
N LEU A 153 -2.31 17.32 1.32
CA LEU A 153 -1.87 15.92 1.21
C LEU A 153 -2.46 15.24 -0.04
N VAL A 154 -3.74 15.48 -0.33
CA VAL A 154 -4.36 14.97 -1.57
C VAL A 154 -3.65 15.53 -2.80
N GLN A 155 -3.40 16.84 -2.83
CA GLN A 155 -2.69 17.49 -3.93
C GLN A 155 -1.27 16.94 -4.10
N ALA A 156 -0.55 16.69 -3.01
CA ALA A 156 0.78 16.08 -3.06
C ALA A 156 0.75 14.69 -3.71
N GLU A 157 -0.21 13.83 -3.38
CA GLU A 157 -0.38 12.51 -4.00
C GLU A 157 -0.84 12.59 -5.47
N LEU A 158 -1.64 13.60 -5.82
CA LEU A 158 -2.03 13.86 -7.20
C LEU A 158 -0.84 14.31 -8.06
N ASP A 159 0.03 15.16 -7.49
CA ASP A 159 1.21 15.75 -8.12
C ASP A 159 2.41 14.79 -8.19
N GLN A 160 2.38 13.71 -7.40
CA GLN A 160 3.33 12.61 -7.58
C GLN A 160 3.19 12.08 -9.01
N LYS A 161 4.17 12.44 -9.85
CA LYS A 161 4.34 11.80 -11.15
C LYS A 161 4.43 10.30 -10.87
N PRO A 162 3.63 9.45 -11.56
CA PRO A 162 3.88 8.02 -11.52
C PRO A 162 5.36 7.86 -11.78
N MET A 163 6.09 7.18 -10.88
CA MET A 163 7.43 6.72 -11.21
C MET A 163 7.27 6.01 -12.55
N ALA A 164 7.81 6.62 -13.61
CA ALA A 164 7.83 5.97 -14.91
C ALA A 164 8.40 4.59 -14.63
N ALA A 165 7.66 3.54 -14.97
CA ALA A 165 8.14 2.17 -14.87
C ALA A 165 9.56 2.20 -15.43
N ALA A 166 10.56 2.00 -14.57
CA ALA A 166 11.94 2.14 -14.98
C ALA A 166 12.09 1.26 -16.21
N ALA A 167 12.62 1.81 -17.32
CA ALA A 167 12.93 1.01 -18.48
C ALA A 167 13.67 -0.25 -17.99
N PRO A 168 13.28 -1.46 -18.43
CA PRO A 168 13.75 -2.69 -17.82
C PRO A 168 15.27 -2.64 -17.74
N MET A 169 15.78 -2.59 -16.52
CA MET A 169 17.21 -2.63 -16.30
C MET A 169 17.69 -3.95 -16.91
N MET A 170 18.62 -3.88 -17.87
CA MET A 170 19.22 -5.09 -18.42
C MET A 170 19.79 -5.90 -17.25
N MET A 171 19.48 -7.19 -17.23
CA MET A 171 20.04 -8.09 -16.22
C MET A 171 21.56 -8.05 -16.29
N PRO A 172 22.24 -8.14 -15.13
CA PRO A 172 23.69 -8.11 -15.10
C PRO A 172 24.29 -9.31 -15.86
N GLU A 173 25.49 -9.11 -16.38
CA GLU A 173 26.26 -10.16 -17.07
C GLU A 173 26.46 -11.39 -16.16
N PRO A 174 26.52 -12.61 -16.73
CA PRO A 174 26.73 -13.82 -15.96
C PRO A 174 27.98 -13.77 -15.10
N MET A 175 27.84 -14.13 -13.82
CA MET A 175 28.94 -14.18 -12.86
C MET A 175 29.50 -15.60 -12.75
N LYS A 176 30.74 -15.74 -12.28
CA LYS A 176 31.44 -17.03 -12.21
C LYS A 176 32.17 -17.18 -10.88
N ILE A 177 31.89 -18.29 -10.20
CA ILE A 177 32.56 -18.68 -8.96
C ILE A 177 33.50 -19.84 -9.28
N TYR A 178 34.81 -19.61 -9.15
CA TYR A 178 35.84 -20.60 -9.47
C TYR A 178 36.29 -21.38 -8.24
N PHE A 179 36.70 -22.62 -8.47
CA PHE A 179 37.12 -23.55 -7.43
C PHE A 179 38.55 -24.05 -7.66
N ALA A 180 39.21 -24.38 -6.54
CA ALA A 180 40.48 -25.08 -6.58
C ALA A 180 40.31 -26.49 -7.19
N PHE A 181 41.44 -27.09 -7.57
CA PHE A 181 41.46 -28.48 -7.99
C PHE A 181 40.90 -29.37 -6.88
N ASP A 182 40.08 -30.34 -7.28
CA ASP A 182 39.47 -31.33 -6.39
C ASP A 182 38.77 -30.74 -5.14
N SER A 183 38.13 -29.58 -5.30
CA SER A 183 37.52 -28.86 -4.19
C SER A 183 36.16 -28.27 -4.54
N ALA A 184 35.27 -28.28 -3.55
CA ALA A 184 34.01 -27.56 -3.50
C ALA A 184 34.01 -26.44 -2.45
N VAL A 185 35.15 -26.17 -1.81
CA VAL A 185 35.28 -25.12 -0.80
C VAL A 185 35.28 -23.75 -1.48
N LEU A 186 34.43 -22.86 -0.99
CA LEU A 186 34.43 -21.44 -1.37
C LEU A 186 35.67 -20.79 -0.74
N GLY A 187 36.69 -20.50 -1.54
CA GLY A 187 37.88 -19.78 -1.08
C GLY A 187 37.64 -18.28 -0.97
N ASP A 188 38.64 -17.54 -0.48
CA ASP A 188 38.55 -16.10 -0.21
C ASP A 188 38.09 -15.25 -1.42
N LYS A 189 38.39 -15.71 -2.64
CA LYS A 189 37.99 -15.04 -3.88
C LYS A 189 36.52 -15.23 -4.26
N ALA A 190 35.83 -16.20 -3.64
CA ALA A 190 34.43 -16.49 -3.92
C ALA A 190 33.49 -15.52 -3.19
N MET A 191 33.85 -15.08 -1.98
CA MET A 191 32.98 -14.23 -1.16
C MET A 191 32.62 -12.90 -1.83
N PRO A 192 33.56 -12.12 -2.40
CA PRO A 192 33.20 -10.90 -3.11
C PRO A 192 32.29 -11.11 -4.33
N VAL A 193 32.36 -12.31 -4.95
CA VAL A 193 31.47 -12.66 -6.06
C VAL A 193 30.08 -13.00 -5.55
N ILE A 194 29.98 -13.68 -4.40
CA ILE A 194 28.70 -13.96 -3.74
C ILE A 194 28.03 -12.66 -3.33
N ASP A 195 28.78 -11.72 -2.74
CA ASP A 195 28.28 -10.39 -2.39
C ASP A 195 27.73 -9.68 -3.62
N GLY A 196 28.48 -9.67 -4.74
CA GLY A 196 28.01 -9.10 -6.00
C GLY A 196 26.75 -9.77 -6.58
N ILE A 197 26.55 -11.07 -6.33
CA ILE A 197 25.31 -11.77 -6.72
C ILE A 197 24.14 -11.33 -5.85
N VAL A 198 24.35 -11.16 -4.54
CA VAL A 198 23.33 -10.69 -3.59
C VAL A 198 22.94 -9.25 -3.91
N GLU A 199 23.91 -8.37 -4.14
CA GLU A 199 23.67 -6.99 -4.58
C GLU A 199 22.86 -6.94 -5.88
N ALA A 200 23.19 -7.82 -6.85
CA ALA A 200 22.44 -7.93 -8.09
C ALA A 200 21.01 -8.45 -7.85
N TYR A 201 20.84 -9.44 -6.97
CA TYR A 201 19.53 -9.97 -6.60
C TYR A 201 18.64 -8.88 -5.99
N GLU A 202 19.16 -8.09 -5.04
CA GLU A 202 18.42 -7.02 -4.39
C GLU A 202 18.12 -5.85 -5.34
N LYS A 203 19.09 -5.49 -6.19
CA LYS A 203 18.96 -4.34 -7.09
C LYS A 203 18.04 -4.58 -8.29
N TYR A 204 18.09 -5.78 -8.87
CA TYR A 204 17.42 -6.08 -10.14
C TYR A 204 16.17 -6.97 -9.98
N ASP A 205 15.91 -7.54 -8.80
CA ASP A 205 14.80 -8.47 -8.50
C ASP A 205 14.54 -9.48 -9.64
N PRO A 206 15.55 -10.31 -10.01
CA PRO A 206 15.40 -11.29 -11.08
C PRO A 206 14.30 -12.29 -10.73
N LYS A 207 13.52 -12.75 -11.73
CA LYS A 207 12.54 -13.83 -11.52
C LYS A 207 13.21 -15.10 -11.03
N MET A 208 14.33 -15.48 -11.65
CA MET A 208 15.13 -16.65 -11.30
C MET A 208 16.63 -16.35 -11.38
N ILE A 209 17.42 -17.08 -10.58
CA ILE A 209 18.88 -17.16 -10.67
C ILE A 209 19.24 -18.59 -11.05
N SER A 210 19.79 -18.75 -12.26
CA SER A 210 20.24 -20.04 -12.78
C SER A 210 21.70 -20.29 -12.42
N LEU A 211 21.94 -21.38 -11.71
CA LEU A 211 23.24 -21.86 -11.27
C LEU A 211 23.61 -23.11 -12.07
N THR A 212 24.66 -23.04 -12.88
CA THR A 212 25.18 -24.21 -13.61
C THR A 212 26.56 -24.59 -13.12
N ALA A 213 26.71 -25.82 -12.67
CA ALA A 213 27.93 -26.34 -12.05
C ALA A 213 28.75 -27.20 -12.99
N TYR A 214 30.06 -26.97 -13.01
CA TYR A 214 31.00 -27.67 -13.87
C TYR A 214 32.19 -28.24 -13.09
N ALA A 215 32.81 -29.25 -13.68
CA ALA A 215 34.11 -29.79 -13.34
C ALA A 215 35.01 -29.81 -14.59
N ASP A 216 36.33 -29.88 -14.39
CA ASP A 216 37.22 -30.12 -15.52
C ASP A 216 37.11 -31.58 -15.98
N ARG A 217 37.65 -31.88 -17.16
CA ARG A 217 37.51 -33.21 -17.78
C ARG A 217 38.59 -34.19 -17.31
N ALA A 218 39.31 -33.88 -16.23
CA ALA A 218 40.32 -34.77 -15.70
C ALA A 218 39.68 -35.77 -14.72
N GLY A 219 40.05 -37.04 -14.83
CA GLY A 219 39.57 -38.08 -13.92
C GLY A 219 38.28 -38.77 -14.39
N ASP A 220 37.54 -39.30 -13.43
CA ASP A 220 36.32 -40.08 -13.68
C ASP A 220 35.10 -39.17 -13.88
N PRO A 221 34.26 -39.40 -14.91
CA PRO A 221 33.10 -38.55 -15.19
C PRO A 221 32.06 -38.52 -14.05
N MET A 222 31.78 -39.66 -13.40
CA MET A 222 30.82 -39.69 -12.29
C MET A 222 31.36 -38.92 -11.08
N TYR A 223 32.66 -39.02 -10.84
CA TYR A 223 33.32 -38.21 -9.82
C TYR A 223 33.20 -36.72 -10.11
N ASN A 224 33.40 -36.31 -11.37
CA ASN A 224 33.26 -34.93 -11.81
C ASN A 224 31.84 -34.38 -11.64
N ASP A 225 30.80 -35.19 -11.88
CA ASP A 225 29.40 -34.83 -11.62
C ASP A 225 29.15 -34.60 -10.11
N ILE A 226 29.63 -35.49 -9.25
CA ILE A 226 29.51 -35.37 -7.79
C ILE A 226 30.23 -34.12 -7.28
N LEU A 227 31.42 -33.83 -7.82
CA LEU A 227 32.20 -32.66 -7.45
C LEU A 227 31.51 -31.37 -7.91
N ALA A 228 30.97 -31.33 -9.13
CA ALA A 228 30.19 -30.20 -9.63
C ALA A 228 28.92 -29.97 -8.78
N LYS A 229 28.20 -31.03 -8.41
CA LYS A 229 27.08 -30.94 -7.47
C LYS A 229 27.50 -30.32 -6.14
N SER A 230 28.59 -30.79 -5.56
CA SER A 230 29.08 -30.30 -4.27
C SER A 230 29.42 -28.81 -4.33
N ARG A 231 29.96 -28.33 -5.45
CA ARG A 231 30.26 -26.91 -5.69
C ARG A 231 29.01 -26.04 -5.70
N VAL A 232 27.98 -26.45 -6.44
CA VAL A 232 26.74 -25.66 -6.49
C VAL A 232 25.98 -25.70 -5.17
N ASP A 233 26.00 -26.83 -4.44
CA ASP A 233 25.43 -26.90 -3.09
C ASP A 233 26.10 -25.90 -2.13
N ALA A 234 27.43 -25.73 -2.22
CA ALA A 234 28.16 -24.74 -1.43
C ALA A 234 27.75 -23.29 -1.79
N VAL A 235 27.59 -22.99 -3.08
CA VAL A 235 27.11 -21.67 -3.55
C VAL A 235 25.69 -21.40 -3.10
N VAL A 236 24.79 -22.37 -3.26
CA VAL A 236 23.38 -22.27 -2.82
C VAL A 236 23.31 -22.01 -1.33
N LYS A 237 24.10 -22.73 -0.52
CA LYS A 237 24.16 -22.50 0.91
C LYS A 237 24.57 -21.05 1.21
N ALA A 238 25.65 -20.56 0.59
CA ALA A 238 26.12 -19.21 0.82
C ALA A 238 25.09 -18.15 0.41
N LEU A 239 24.45 -18.29 -0.74
CA LEU A 239 23.41 -17.36 -1.20
C LEU A 239 22.20 -17.34 -0.25
N ARG A 240 21.77 -18.51 0.25
CA ARG A 240 20.68 -18.62 1.23
C ARG A 240 21.03 -17.98 2.57
N ASP A 241 22.26 -18.17 3.03
CA ASP A 241 22.75 -17.55 4.26
C ASP A 241 22.75 -16.01 4.14
N HIS A 242 22.82 -15.48 2.91
CA HIS A 242 22.72 -14.04 2.59
C HIS A 242 21.31 -13.62 2.12
N GLY A 243 20.29 -14.41 2.40
CA GLY A 243 18.88 -14.00 2.22
C GLY A 243 18.27 -14.27 0.84
N VAL A 244 18.99 -14.88 -0.09
CA VAL A 244 18.40 -15.27 -1.39
C VAL A 244 17.40 -16.41 -1.19
N SER A 245 16.14 -16.18 -1.60
CA SER A 245 15.09 -17.18 -1.45
C SER A 245 15.38 -18.47 -2.25
N PRO A 246 15.22 -19.67 -1.67
CA PRO A 246 15.35 -20.93 -2.40
C PRO A 246 14.42 -21.05 -3.62
N SER A 247 13.24 -20.41 -3.56
CA SER A 247 12.28 -20.41 -4.67
C SER A 247 12.77 -19.64 -5.90
N ARG A 248 13.81 -18.83 -5.76
CA ARG A 248 14.43 -18.03 -6.83
C ARG A 248 15.65 -18.71 -7.44
N LEU A 249 16.06 -19.90 -6.97
CA LEU A 249 17.26 -20.58 -7.43
C LEU A 249 16.91 -21.78 -8.33
N ALA A 250 17.45 -21.80 -9.55
CA ALA A 250 17.40 -22.94 -10.46
C ALA A 250 18.80 -23.57 -10.54
N ILE A 251 18.91 -24.88 -10.29
CA ILE A 251 20.19 -25.59 -10.20
C ILE A 251 20.32 -26.57 -11.36
N SER A 252 21.47 -26.53 -12.05
CA SER A 252 21.86 -27.47 -13.09
C SER A 252 23.29 -27.97 -12.86
N ILE A 253 23.50 -29.27 -13.05
CA ILE A 253 24.81 -29.91 -12.90
C ILE A 253 25.20 -30.42 -14.28
N SER A 254 26.24 -29.80 -14.86
CA SER A 254 26.79 -30.21 -16.15
C SER A 254 27.97 -31.16 -15.98
N GLY A 255 28.61 -31.15 -14.79
CA GLY A 255 29.81 -31.94 -14.53
C GLY A 255 30.91 -31.61 -15.52
N GLU A 256 31.44 -32.62 -16.20
CA GLU A 256 32.44 -32.45 -17.26
C GLU A 256 31.83 -32.31 -18.68
N ALA A 257 30.51 -32.36 -18.82
CA ALA A 257 29.82 -32.12 -20.08
C ALA A 257 29.67 -30.63 -20.36
N ASN A 258 29.64 -30.24 -21.63
CA ASN A 258 29.40 -28.86 -22.10
C ASN A 258 30.21 -27.78 -21.35
N VAL A 259 31.47 -28.10 -21.05
CA VAL A 259 32.33 -27.25 -20.23
C VAL A 259 32.55 -25.87 -20.87
N PRO A 260 32.71 -24.80 -20.07
CA PRO A 260 32.87 -23.43 -20.59
C PRO A 260 34.11 -23.24 -21.46
N VAL A 261 35.20 -23.94 -21.16
CA VAL A 261 36.44 -23.97 -21.94
C VAL A 261 36.57 -25.36 -22.57
N PRO A 262 36.42 -25.49 -23.90
CA PRO A 262 36.51 -26.78 -24.56
C PRO A 262 37.88 -27.43 -24.36
N THR A 263 37.89 -28.67 -23.89
CA THR A 263 39.10 -29.49 -23.74
C THR A 263 38.85 -30.92 -24.20
N ALA A 264 39.93 -31.65 -24.51
CA ALA A 264 39.84 -33.10 -24.73
C ALA A 264 39.53 -33.84 -23.43
N ASP A 265 39.08 -35.08 -23.56
CA ASP A 265 38.85 -35.97 -22.42
C ASP A 265 40.14 -36.24 -21.62
N GLY A 266 40.03 -36.31 -20.30
CA GLY A 266 41.17 -36.46 -19.39
C GLY A 266 41.98 -35.19 -19.14
N VAL A 267 41.63 -34.04 -19.75
CA VAL A 267 42.42 -32.79 -19.65
C VAL A 267 41.90 -31.87 -18.56
N ALA A 268 42.78 -31.53 -17.62
CA ALA A 268 42.52 -30.55 -16.57
C ALA A 268 42.51 -29.12 -17.11
N GLU A 269 41.51 -28.32 -16.72
CA GLU A 269 41.37 -26.92 -17.11
C GLU A 269 40.71 -26.12 -15.99
N LYS A 270 41.44 -25.11 -15.47
CA LYS A 270 40.97 -24.30 -14.35
C LYS A 270 39.70 -23.51 -14.66
N GLY A 271 39.51 -23.11 -15.91
CA GLY A 271 38.32 -22.41 -16.38
C GLY A 271 37.04 -23.25 -16.27
N ASN A 272 37.15 -24.57 -16.16
CA ASN A 272 36.02 -25.50 -16.07
C ASN A 272 35.66 -25.88 -14.63
N ARG A 273 36.47 -25.50 -13.65
CA ARG A 273 36.16 -25.68 -12.23
C ARG A 273 35.35 -24.50 -11.72
N VAL A 274 34.09 -24.43 -12.12
CA VAL A 274 33.29 -23.20 -12.00
C VAL A 274 31.80 -23.47 -11.77
N VAL A 275 31.15 -22.58 -11.04
CA VAL A 275 29.69 -22.41 -11.06
C VAL A 275 29.39 -21.09 -11.77
N THR A 276 28.61 -21.14 -12.84
CA THR A 276 28.15 -19.95 -13.55
C THR A 276 26.78 -19.52 -13.02
N VAL A 277 26.58 -18.22 -12.84
CA VAL A 277 25.37 -17.62 -12.27
C VAL A 277 24.76 -16.69 -13.31
N LYS A 278 23.49 -16.91 -13.67
CA LYS A 278 22.73 -16.09 -14.62
C LYS A 278 21.46 -15.55 -13.95
N PHE A 279 21.11 -14.32 -14.26
CA PHE A 279 19.92 -13.64 -13.77
C PHE A 279 18.86 -13.62 -14.87
N GLU A 280 17.66 -14.13 -14.57
CA GLU A 280 16.58 -14.31 -15.55
C GLU A 280 15.40 -13.41 -15.20
N ASP A 281 14.88 -12.69 -16.20
CA ASP A 281 13.66 -11.88 -16.12
C ASP A 281 12.37 -12.69 -16.38
N GLY A 282 12.53 -13.97 -16.73
CA GLY A 282 11.50 -14.93 -17.09
C GLY A 282 10.58 -14.45 -18.20
N MET A 283 11.17 -14.01 -19.31
CA MET A 283 10.54 -13.99 -20.63
C MET A 283 10.48 -15.39 -21.27
#